data_AF-A0A519KJ72-F1
#
_entry.id   AF-A0A519KJ72-F1
#
_cell.length_a   1.000
_cell.length_b   1.000
_cell.length_c   1.000
_cell.angle_alpha   90.00
_cell.angle_beta   90.00
_cell.angle_gamma   90.00
#
_symmetry.space_group_name_H-M   'P 1'
#
loop_
_entity.id
_entity.type
_entity.pdbx_description
1 polymer ?
#
loop_
_entity_poly.entity_id
_entity_poly.type
_entity_poly.pdbx_seq_one_letter_code
_entity_poly.pdbx_strand_id
1 'polypeptide(L)' 'MYSKLRNNRTLSLMIIGIRFLVGFAFIPSGLKKLLGERFTSIGTDNPIGYYFEAMYRTGFYWEFLGFCQ' A
#
# COMPACT_ATOMS: atom_id res chain seq x y z
N MET A 1 -8.66 13.36 -29.75
CA MET A 1 -7.36 12.80 -29.31
C MET A 1 -7.53 11.81 -28.16
N TYR A 2 -8.09 12.21 -27.01
CA TYR A 2 -8.38 11.30 -25.88
C TYR A 2 -9.24 10.07 -26.23
N SER A 3 -10.26 10.22 -27.08
CA SER A 3 -11.11 9.09 -27.52
C SER A 3 -10.35 8.04 -28.33
N LYS A 4 -9.35 8.45 -29.14
CA LYS A 4 -8.50 7.52 -29.93
C LYS A 4 -7.57 6.71 -29.04
N LEU A 5 -7.01 7.33 -28.00
CA LEU A 5 -6.19 6.61 -27.01
C LEU A 5 -7.03 5.61 -26.21
N ARG A 6 -8.25 5.99 -25.82
CA ARG A 6 -9.14 5.10 -25.06
C ARG A 6 -9.64 3.88 -25.85
N ASN A 7 -9.74 3.99 -27.18
CA ASN A 7 -10.21 2.90 -28.04
C ASN A 7 -9.08 1.93 -28.45
N ASN A 8 -7.83 2.19 -28.07
CA ASN A 8 -6.71 1.30 -28.36
C ASN A 8 -6.68 0.13 -27.36
N ARG A 9 -6.97 -1.08 -27.85
CA ARG A 9 -7.05 -2.30 -27.03
C ARG A 9 -5.74 -2.60 -26.29
N THR A 10 -4.59 -2.44 -26.94
CA THR A 10 -3.29 -2.70 -26.32
C THR A 10 -3.02 -1.75 -25.17
N LEU A 11 -3.28 -0.45 -25.37
CA LEU A 11 -3.09 0.56 -24.32
C LEU A 11 -4.04 0.30 -23.14
N SER A 12 -5.29 -0.09 -23.41
CA SER A 12 -6.25 -0.45 -22.37
C SER A 12 -5.76 -1.65 -21.54
N LEU A 13 -5.27 -2.71 -22.20
CA LEU A 13 -4.69 -3.88 -21.53
C LEU A 13 -3.45 -3.52 -20.70
N MET A 14 -2.56 -2.66 -21.21
CA MET A 14 -1.41 -2.17 -20.45
C MET A 14 -1.85 -1.39 -19.20
N ILE A 15 -2.83 -0.50 -19.31
CA ILE A 15 -3.36 0.27 -18.17
C ILE A 15 -3.96 -0.67 -17.12
N ILE A 16 -4.72 -1.68 -17.54
CA ILE A 16 -5.28 -2.69 -16.64
C ILE A 16 -4.15 -3.45 -15.93
N GLY A 17 -3.13 -3.90 -16.67
CA GLY A 17 -1.96 -4.57 -16.11
C GLY A 17 -1.23 -3.72 -15.08
N ILE A 18 -0.98 -2.44 -15.38
CA ILE A 18 -0.34 -1.49 -14.45
C ILE A 18 -1.16 -1.32 -13.17
N ARG A 19 -2.49 -1.25 -13.25
CA ARG A 19 -3.34 -1.15 -12.05
C ARG A 19 -3.20 -2.35 -11.14
N PHE A 20 -3.17 -3.56 -11.71
CA PHE A 20 -2.93 -4.77 -10.93
C PHE A 20 -1.52 -4.77 -10.34
N LEU A 21 -0.49 -4.48 -11.15
CA LEU A 21 0.90 -4.42 -10.66
C LEU A 21 1.08 -3.43 -9.50
N VAL A 22 0.47 -2.24 -9.61
CA VAL A 22 0.49 -1.23 -8.55
C VAL A 22 -0.23 -1.77 -7.30
N GLY A 23 -1.41 -2.38 -7.44
CA GLY A 23 -2.12 -2.99 -6.30
C GLY A 23 -1.29 -4.09 -5.61
N PHE A 24 -0.69 -4.99 -6.40
CA PHE A 24 0.18 -6.05 -5.88
C PHE A 24 1.41 -5.50 -5.14
N ALA A 25 1.94 -4.34 -5.54
CA ALA A 25 3.08 -3.72 -4.87
C ALA A 25 2.78 -3.29 -3.43
N PHE A 26 1.51 -3.14 -3.04
CA PHE A 26 1.12 -2.82 -1.66
C PHE A 26 0.98 -4.05 -0.76
N ILE A 27 0.92 -5.27 -1.30
CA ILE A 27 0.76 -6.50 -0.49
C ILE A 27 1.87 -6.67 0.56
N PRO A 28 3.17 -6.54 0.24
CA PRO A 28 4.22 -6.68 1.25
C PRO A 28 4.07 -5.66 2.39
N SER A 29 3.60 -4.45 2.05
CA SER A 29 3.38 -3.37 3.02
C SER A 29 2.23 -3.65 3.97
N GLY A 30 1.14 -4.26 3.48
CA GLY A 30 -0.03 -4.65 4.28
C GLY A 30 0.24 -5.88 5.12
N LEU A 31 0.97 -6.84 4.56
CA LEU A 31 1.31 -8.09 5.24
C LEU A 31 2.10 -7.87 6.53
N LYS A 32 3.05 -6.92 6.55
CA LYS A 32 3.76 -6.55 7.80
C LYS A 32 2.77 -6.08 8.88
N LYS A 33 1.79 -5.27 8.52
CA LYS A 33 0.79 -4.78 9.49
C LYS A 33 -0.15 -5.88 9.94
N LEU A 34 -0.60 -6.74 9.02
CA LEU A 34 -1.47 -7.89 9.29
C LEU A 34 -0.81 -8.89 10.25
N LEU A 35 0.51 -9.07 10.15
CA LEU A 35 1.29 -9.96 11.02
C LEU A 35 1.64 -9.34 12.38
N GLY A 36 1.17 -8.12 12.69
CA GLY A 36 1.52 -7.44 13.94
C GLY A 36 2.98 -6.99 14.01
N GLU A 37 3.62 -6.78 12.85
CA GLU A 37 5.00 -6.32 12.75
C GLU A 37 5.08 -4.79 12.60
N ARG A 38 6.23 -4.23 12.97
CA ARG A 38 6.54 -2.81 12.70
C ARG A 38 6.72 -2.58 11.22
N PHE A 39 6.21 -1.44 10.74
CA PHE A 39 6.33 -1.03 9.34
C PHE A 39 7.74 -0.52 8.99
N THR A 40 8.42 0.10 9.95
CA THR A 40 9.73 0.72 9.76
C THR A 40 10.65 0.44 10.96
N SER A 41 11.96 0.47 10.72
CA SER A 41 13.00 0.45 11.75
C SER A 41 13.46 1.85 12.15
N ILE A 42 12.90 2.90 11.56
CA ILE A 42 13.17 4.30 11.92
C ILE A 42 12.74 4.53 13.37
N GLY A 43 13.59 5.21 14.14
CA GLY A 43 13.31 5.57 15.53
C GLY A 43 12.19 6.60 15.70
N THR A 44 11.68 6.72 16.93
CA THR A 44 10.59 7.66 17.27
C THR A 44 11.04 9.11 17.41
N ASP A 45 12.34 9.37 17.29
CA ASP A 45 12.94 10.70 17.17
C ASP A 45 12.61 11.36 15.82
N ASN A 46 12.30 10.57 14.79
CA ASN A 46 11.79 11.06 13.52
C ASN A 46 10.24 11.12 13.54
N PRO A 47 9.61 12.21 13.04
CA PRO A 47 8.15 12.32 13.00
C PRO A 47 7.43 11.16 12.31
N ILE A 48 8.03 10.59 11.26
CA ILE A 48 7.47 9.44 10.53
C ILE A 48 7.55 8.17 11.38
N GLY A 49 8.68 7.95 12.06
CA GLY A 49 8.85 6.80 12.97
C GLY A 49 7.90 6.90 14.17
N TYR A 50 7.76 8.10 14.75
CA TYR A 50 6.79 8.37 15.82
C TYR A 50 5.36 8.06 15.38
N TYR A 51 4.96 8.52 14.20
CA TYR A 51 3.62 8.27 13.64
C TYR A 51 3.34 6.76 13.47
N PHE A 52 4.26 6.01 12.87
CA PHE A 52 4.07 4.57 12.68
C PHE A 52 4.11 3.79 13.99
N GLU A 53 4.95 4.16 14.95
CA GLU A 53 4.99 3.52 16.27
C GLU A 53 3.70 3.79 17.06
N ALA A 54 3.14 5.02 16.99
CA ALA A 54 1.87 5.34 17.61
C ALA A 54 0.71 4.51 17.03
N MET A 55 0.66 4.38 15.70
CA MET A 55 -0.32 3.51 15.03
C MET A 55 -0.10 2.03 15.35
N TYR A 56 1.14 1.56 15.36
CA TYR A 56 1.47 0.17 15.72
C TYR A 56 0.93 -0.19 17.10
N ARG A 57 1.04 0.73 18.06
CA ARG A 57 0.53 0.55 19.43
C ARG A 57 -0.99 0.47 19.55
N THR A 58 -1.75 0.75 18.49
CA THR A 58 -3.21 0.57 18.48
C THR A 58 -3.65 -0.89 18.38
N GLY A 59 -2.72 -1.83 18.13
CA GLY A 59 -3.00 -3.28 18.15
C GLY A 59 -3.96 -3.69 17.04
N PHE A 60 -5.19 -4.05 17.39
CA PHE A 60 -6.19 -4.52 16.41
C PHE A 60 -6.38 -3.56 15.22
N TYR A 61 -6.37 -2.25 15.46
CA TYR A 61 -6.50 -1.27 14.38
C TYR A 61 -5.30 -1.31 13.41
N TRP A 62 -4.10 -1.60 13.91
CA TRP A 62 -2.91 -1.81 13.07
C TRP A 62 -3.06 -3.00 12.13
N GLU A 63 -3.52 -4.14 12.65
CA GLU A 63 -3.78 -5.35 11.86
C GLU A 63 -4.90 -5.13 10.84
N PHE A 64 -5.98 -4.44 11.23
CA PHE A 64 -7.07 -4.05 10.35
C PHE A 64 -6.60 -3.20 9.16
N LEU A 65 -5.72 -2.22 9.39
CA LEU A 65 -5.12 -1.43 8.30
C LEU A 65 -4.28 -2.29 7.35
N GLY A 66 -3.63 -3.34 7.85
CA GLY A 66 -2.93 -4.32 7.01
C GLY A 66 -3.85 -5.13 6.12
N PHE A 67 -5.02 -5.50 6.65
CA PHE A 67 -6.03 -6.25 5.91
C PHE A 67 -6.70 -5.42 4.79
N CYS A 68 -6.88 -4.12 5.00
CA CYS A 68 -7.52 -3.22 4.02
C CYS A 68 -6.58 -2.64 2.95
N GLN A 69 -5.29 -3.01 2.97
CA GLN A 69 -4.21 -2.42 2.16
C GLN A 69 -4.28 -2.77 0.67
#